data_AF-A0A2G2YCB1-F1
#
_entry.id   AF-A0A2G2YCB1-F1
#
_cell.length_a   1.000
_cell.length_b   1.000
_cell.length_c   1.000
_cell.angle_alpha   90.00
_cell.angle_beta   90.00
_cell.angle_gamma   90.00
#
_symmetry.space_group_name_H-M   'P 1'
#
loop_
_entity.id
_entity.type
_entity.pdbx_description
1 polymer ?
#
loop_
_entity_poly.entity_id
_entity_poly.type
_entity_poly.pdbx_seq_one_letter_code
_entity_poly.pdbx_strand_id
1 'polypeptide(L)'
;MTTNNWPTGQWTTNLFDCWDDSSLCVKTCFCPCVTIGEVVEILDQGTTSKGHACLLAYAMGTIQCGWIYGRRYRRKLREIFKLPEAPYSDTLISCCCCVCGICQEYRELKNRGA
;
A
#
# COMPACT_ATOMS: atom_id res chain seq x y z
N MET A 1 20.20 7.50 5.41
CA MET A 1 18.77 7.84 5.26
C MET A 1 18.69 8.92 4.19
N THR A 2 18.40 8.52 2.96
CA THR A 2 18.19 9.45 1.84
C THR A 2 16.79 10.04 1.98
N THR A 3 16.70 11.33 2.30
CA THR A 3 15.42 12.05 2.30
C THR A 3 15.03 12.31 0.85
N ASN A 4 14.34 11.37 0.22
CA ASN A 4 13.65 11.63 -1.04
C ASN A 4 12.58 12.69 -0.74
N ASN A 5 12.72 13.88 -1.35
CA ASN A 5 11.76 14.97 -1.20
C ASN A 5 10.53 14.66 -2.06
N TRP A 6 9.65 13.81 -1.54
CA TRP A 6 8.40 13.51 -2.18
C TRP A 6 7.42 14.70 -2.13
N PRO A 7 6.60 14.91 -3.18
CA PRO A 7 5.53 15.90 -3.10
C PRO A 7 4.58 15.52 -1.97
N THR A 8 4.22 16.45 -1.08
CA THR A 8 3.26 16.28 0.02
C THR A 8 1.91 16.90 -0.35
N GLY A 9 0.80 16.48 0.27
CA GLY A 9 -0.51 17.10 0.01
C GLY A 9 -1.72 16.20 0.22
N GLN A 10 -2.79 16.45 -0.53
CA GLN A 10 -4.01 15.64 -0.55
C GLN A 10 -3.79 14.33 -1.31
N TRP A 11 -4.67 13.34 -1.12
CA TRP A 11 -4.69 12.11 -1.91
C TRP A 11 -4.90 12.45 -3.40
N THR A 12 -4.11 11.84 -4.29
CA THR A 12 -4.32 11.97 -5.74
C THR A 12 -5.23 10.88 -6.30
N THR A 13 -5.50 9.85 -5.50
CA THR A 13 -6.22 8.64 -5.89
C THR A 13 -7.41 8.41 -4.97
N ASN A 14 -8.57 8.04 -5.53
CA ASN A 14 -9.70 7.60 -4.71
C ASN A 14 -9.55 6.12 -4.32
N LEU A 15 -10.23 5.76 -3.24
CA LEU A 15 -10.15 4.43 -2.66
C LEU A 15 -10.83 3.36 -3.52
N PHE A 16 -11.97 3.67 -4.16
CA PHE A 16 -12.77 2.69 -4.92
C PHE A 16 -12.47 2.66 -6.41
N ASP A 17 -11.51 3.45 -6.88
CA ASP A 17 -11.15 3.51 -8.30
C ASP A 17 -10.24 2.33 -8.70
N CYS A 18 -10.28 1.17 -8.05
CA CYS A 18 -9.35 0.06 -8.31
C CYS A 18 -9.33 -0.38 -9.79
N TRP A 19 -10.43 -0.14 -10.52
CA TRP A 19 -10.57 -0.43 -11.94
C TRP A 19 -9.83 0.53 -12.88
N ASP A 20 -9.39 1.70 -12.42
CA ASP A 20 -8.55 2.62 -13.22
C ASP A 20 -7.24 1.96 -13.69
N ASP A 21 -6.77 0.96 -12.94
CA ASP A 21 -5.61 0.15 -13.31
C ASP A 21 -6.01 -1.33 -13.17
N SER A 22 -6.83 -1.78 -14.11
CA SER A 22 -7.43 -3.14 -14.11
C SER A 22 -6.38 -4.25 -14.01
N SER A 23 -5.21 -4.07 -14.63
CA SER A 23 -4.07 -4.99 -14.53
C SER A 23 -3.54 -5.11 -13.10
N LEU A 24 -3.41 -3.98 -12.39
CA LEU A 24 -3.02 -3.91 -10.99
C LEU A 24 -4.09 -4.54 -10.11
N CYS A 25 -5.37 -4.23 -10.35
CA CYS A 25 -6.48 -4.80 -9.59
C CYS A 25 -6.49 -6.33 -9.68
N VAL A 26 -6.34 -6.89 -10.88
CA VAL A 26 -6.23 -8.34 -11.10
C VAL A 26 -5.02 -8.90 -10.37
N LYS A 27 -3.83 -8.31 -10.54
CA LYS A 27 -2.60 -8.73 -9.85
C LYS A 27 -2.78 -8.73 -8.33
N THR A 28 -3.33 -7.66 -7.75
CA THR A 28 -3.54 -7.54 -6.32
C THR A 28 -4.63 -8.50 -5.82
N CYS A 29 -5.65 -8.80 -6.63
CA CYS A 29 -6.68 -9.77 -6.28
C CYS A 29 -6.13 -11.21 -6.21
N PHE A 30 -5.31 -11.62 -7.18
CA PHE A 30 -4.74 -12.98 -7.21
C PHE A 30 -3.47 -13.13 -6.36
N CYS A 31 -2.69 -12.06 -6.23
CA CYS A 31 -1.38 -12.05 -5.57
C CYS A 31 -1.18 -10.73 -4.79
N PRO A 32 -1.94 -10.50 -3.69
CA PRO A 32 -1.84 -9.26 -2.92
C PRO A 32 -0.45 -9.07 -2.31
N CYS A 33 0.21 -10.15 -1.90
CA CYS A 33 1.55 -10.13 -1.32
C CYS A 33 2.61 -9.50 -2.23
N VAL A 34 2.50 -9.68 -3.55
CA VAL A 34 3.43 -9.11 -4.53
C VAL A 34 3.26 -7.59 -4.61
N THR A 35 2.02 -7.11 -4.61
CA THR A 35 1.73 -5.66 -4.70
C THR A 35 2.11 -4.97 -3.40
N ILE A 36 1.82 -5.59 -2.25
CA ILE A 36 2.29 -5.13 -0.94
C ILE A 36 3.82 -5.08 -0.92
N GLY A 37 4.50 -6.11 -1.43
CA GLY A 37 5.96 -6.14 -1.49
C GLY A 37 6.56 -4.98 -2.26
N GLU A 38 5.95 -4.57 -3.36
CA GLU A 38 6.35 -3.38 -4.14
C GLU A 38 6.15 -2.09 -3.35
N VAL A 39 4.99 -1.92 -2.73
CA VAL A 39 4.70 -0.76 -1.86
C VAL A 39 5.72 -0.65 -0.73
N VAL A 40 6.02 -1.77 -0.07
CA VAL A 40 6.97 -1.83 1.03
C VAL A 40 8.38 -1.49 0.58
N GLU A 41 8.84 -2.08 -0.51
CA GLU A 41 10.19 -1.84 -1.04
C GLU A 41 10.41 -0.36 -1.37
N ILE A 42 9.42 0.29 -1.99
CA ILE A 42 9.44 1.72 -2.30
C ILE A 42 9.44 2.55 -1.00
N LEU A 43 8.55 2.27 -0.05
CA LEU A 43 8.44 3.02 1.22
C LEU A 43 9.64 2.80 2.16
N ASP A 44 10.29 1.64 2.08
CA ASP A 44 11.50 1.30 2.83
C ASP A 44 12.78 1.72 2.10
N GLN A 45 12.67 2.34 0.92
CA GLN A 45 13.80 2.77 0.08
C GLN A 45 14.79 1.62 -0.17
N GLY A 46 14.27 0.41 -0.37
CA GLY A 46 15.08 -0.80 -0.58
C GLY A 46 15.68 -1.43 0.69
N THR A 47 15.43 -0.89 1.89
CA THR A 47 15.87 -1.53 3.15
C THR A 47 15.23 -2.91 3.32
N THR A 48 13.95 -3.03 2.97
CA THR A 48 13.24 -4.30 2.86
C THR A 48 13.08 -4.62 1.38
N SER A 49 13.67 -5.72 0.90
CA SER A 49 13.47 -6.12 -0.49
C SER A 49 12.03 -6.62 -0.72
N LYS A 50 11.53 -6.46 -1.94
CA LYS A 50 10.21 -6.93 -2.35
C LYS A 50 9.96 -8.40 -2.01
N GLY A 51 10.97 -9.26 -2.15
CA GLY A 51 10.88 -10.68 -1.80
C GLY A 51 10.63 -10.92 -0.31
N HIS A 52 11.37 -10.21 0.56
CA HIS A 52 11.17 -10.30 2.01
C HIS A 52 9.80 -9.75 2.42
N ALA A 53 9.40 -8.59 1.88
CA ALA A 53 8.11 -7.99 2.15
C ALA A 53 6.94 -8.88 1.67
N CYS A 54 7.08 -9.50 0.50
CA CYS A 54 6.11 -10.46 -0.03
C CYS A 54 5.97 -11.69 0.88
N LEU A 55 7.09 -12.25 1.35
CA LEU A 55 7.09 -13.39 2.27
C LEU A 55 6.42 -13.04 3.61
N LEU A 56 6.74 -11.86 4.17
CA LEU A 56 6.12 -11.36 5.39
C LEU A 56 4.62 -11.13 5.21
N ALA A 57 4.20 -10.51 4.10
CA ALA A 57 2.79 -10.29 3.79
C ALA A 57 2.03 -11.62 3.64
N TYR A 58 2.64 -12.61 2.97
CA TYR A 58 2.06 -13.95 2.83
C TYR A 58 1.94 -14.67 4.18
N ALA A 59 3.01 -14.72 4.98
CA ALA A 59 3.01 -15.35 6.31
C ALA A 59 2.03 -14.67 7.28
N MET A 60 1.93 -13.34 7.25
CA MET A 60 0.94 -12.61 8.06
C MET A 60 -0.50 -12.87 7.56
N GLY A 61 -0.67 -13.13 6.27
CA GLY A 61 -1.95 -13.53 5.68
C GLY A 61 -2.45 -14.89 6.15
N THR A 62 -1.58 -15.89 6.31
CA THR A 62 -1.97 -17.24 6.74
C THR A 62 -2.48 -17.29 8.19
N ILE A 63 -2.01 -16.38 9.04
CA ILE A 63 -2.49 -16.21 10.42
C ILE A 63 -3.62 -15.18 10.54
N GLN A 64 -4.15 -14.70 9.40
CA GLN A 64 -5.22 -13.70 9.31
C GLN A 64 -4.89 -12.33 9.95
N CYS A 65 -3.59 -12.04 10.12
CA CYS A 65 -3.06 -10.77 10.63
C CYS A 65 -2.52 -9.86 9.51
N GLY A 66 -2.72 -10.21 8.24
CA GLY A 66 -2.24 -9.42 7.09
C GLY A 66 -2.72 -7.96 7.11
N TRP A 67 -3.90 -7.70 7.69
CA TRP A 67 -4.44 -6.36 7.87
C TRP A 67 -3.57 -5.46 8.79
N ILE A 68 -2.86 -6.04 9.76
CA ILE A 68 -1.93 -5.29 10.63
C ILE A 68 -0.73 -4.81 9.81
N TYR A 69 -0.22 -5.69 8.95
CA TYR A 69 0.90 -5.38 8.07
C TYR A 69 0.53 -4.28 7.07
N GLY A 70 -0.63 -4.41 6.41
CA GLY A 70 -1.18 -3.37 5.52
C GLY A 70 -1.38 -2.04 6.24
N ARG A 71 -2.03 -2.03 7.42
CA ARG A 71 -2.26 -0.81 8.21
C ARG A 71 -0.95 -0.11 8.59
N ARG A 72 0.10 -0.87 8.93
CA ARG A 72 1.40 -0.31 9.30
C ARG A 72 2.07 0.43 8.14
N TYR A 73 2.07 -0.16 6.93
CA TYR A 73 2.63 0.49 5.75
C TYR A 73 1.76 1.64 5.24
N ARG A 74 0.43 1.53 5.32
CA ARG A 74 -0.48 2.65 5.06
C ARG A 74 -0.21 3.85 5.98
N ARG A 75 0.04 3.59 7.27
CA ARG A 75 0.42 4.66 8.22
C ARG A 75 1.74 5.29 7.85
N LYS A 76 2.75 4.47 7.54
CA LYS A 76 4.06 4.94 7.08
C LYS A 76 3.96 5.80 5.82
N LEU A 77 3.15 5.38 4.85
CA LEU A 77 2.86 6.13 3.63
C LEU A 77 2.27 7.51 3.97
N ARG A 78 1.24 7.56 4.83
CA ARG A 78 0.66 8.84 5.28
C ARG A 78 1.66 9.74 6.00
N GLU A 79 2.52 9.17 6.86
CA GLU A 79 3.57 9.89 7.57
C GLU A 79 4.59 10.53 6.60
N ILE A 80 5.01 9.78 5.57
CA ILE A 80 5.98 10.26 4.56
C ILE A 80 5.38 11.38 3.70
N PHE A 81 4.14 11.21 3.22
CA PHE A 81 3.51 12.16 2.30
C PHE A 81 2.65 13.25 2.98
N LYS A 82 2.56 13.23 4.32
CA LYS A 82 1.72 14.11 5.15
C LYS A 82 0.25 14.12 4.70
N LEU A 83 -0.27 12.94 4.34
CA LEU A 83 -1.63 12.80 3.83
C LEU A 83 -2.67 12.87 4.95
N PRO A 84 -3.84 13.48 4.71
CA PRO A 84 -4.93 13.45 5.68
C PRO A 84 -5.46 12.03 5.88
N GLU A 85 -6.03 11.78 7.06
CA GLU A 85 -6.72 10.52 7.33
C GLU A 85 -7.87 10.32 6.33
N ALA A 86 -7.91 9.14 5.70
CA ALA A 86 -8.93 8.83 4.71
C ALA A 86 -10.33 8.81 5.36
N PRO A 87 -11.43 9.05 4.61
CA PRO A 87 -12.78 9.17 5.15
C PRO A 87 -13.34 7.89 5.80
N TYR A 88 -12.67 6.74 5.65
CA TYR A 88 -13.05 5.47 6.26
C TYR A 88 -11.94 4.96 7.18
N SER A 89 -12.32 4.37 8.31
CA SER A 89 -11.36 3.82 9.27
C SER A 89 -10.50 2.74 8.59
N ASP A 90 -9.19 2.79 8.82
CA ASP A 90 -8.23 1.84 8.24
C ASP A 90 -8.63 0.37 8.49
N THR A 91 -9.37 0.11 9.59
CA THR A 91 -9.88 -1.20 9.97
C THR A 91 -10.95 -1.74 9.00
N LEU A 92 -11.85 -0.89 8.53
CA LEU A 92 -12.92 -1.27 7.59
C LEU A 92 -12.38 -1.50 6.18
N ILE A 93 -11.43 -0.66 5.75
CA ILE A 93 -10.74 -0.79 4.46
C ILE A 93 -9.92 -2.09 4.44
N SER A 94 -9.17 -2.37 5.51
CA SER A 94 -8.29 -3.53 5.54
C SER A 94 -9.03 -4.86 5.71
N CYS A 95 -10.29 -4.86 6.16
CA CYS A 95 -11.12 -6.05 6.38
C CYS A 95 -12.08 -6.34 5.21
N CYS A 96 -12.72 -5.32 4.62
CA CYS A 96 -13.71 -5.50 3.54
C CYS A 96 -13.21 -5.07 2.14
N CYS A 97 -12.08 -4.36 2.03
CA CYS A 97 -11.61 -3.79 0.76
C CYS A 97 -10.07 -3.73 0.64
N CYS A 98 -9.38 -4.78 1.08
CA CYS A 98 -7.92 -4.82 1.14
C CYS A 98 -7.26 -4.59 -0.23
N VAL A 99 -7.85 -5.14 -1.31
CA VAL A 99 -7.37 -4.98 -2.69
C VAL A 99 -7.38 -3.52 -3.10
N CYS A 100 -8.50 -2.82 -2.90
CA CYS A 100 -8.65 -1.42 -3.29
C CYS A 100 -7.71 -0.50 -2.50
N GLY A 101 -7.53 -0.76 -1.19
CA GLY A 101 -6.55 -0.04 -0.38
C GLY A 101 -5.11 -0.20 -0.87
N ILE A 102 -4.72 -1.43 -1.22
CA ILE A 102 -3.38 -1.73 -1.76
C ILE A 102 -3.19 -1.09 -3.15
N CYS A 103 -4.20 -1.17 -4.02
CA CYS A 103 -4.15 -0.52 -5.33
C CYS A 103 -4.05 1.00 -5.20
N GLN A 104 -4.80 1.61 -4.27
CA GLN A 104 -4.69 3.04 -3.97
C GLN A 104 -3.27 3.42 -3.56
N GLU A 105 -2.67 2.67 -2.62
CA GLU A 105 -1.30 2.93 -2.14
C GLU A 105 -0.26 2.82 -3.26
N TYR A 106 -0.33 1.77 -4.08
CA TYR A 106 0.58 1.59 -5.21
C TYR A 106 0.45 2.73 -6.23
N ARG A 107 -0.77 3.15 -6.57
CA ARG A 107 -0.98 4.27 -7.50
C ARG A 107 -0.55 5.60 -6.92
N GLU A 108 -0.73 5.80 -5.62
CA GLU A 108 -0.27 7.02 -4.95
C GLU A 108 1.26 7.14 -5.02
N LEU A 109 1.98 6.03 -4.83
CA LEU A 109 3.43 5.98 -5.04
C LEU A 109 3.79 6.31 -6.49
N LYS A 110 3.15 5.65 -7.47
CA LYS A 110 3.38 5.87 -8.89
C LYS A 110 3.12 7.32 -9.32
N ASN A 111 2.03 7.93 -8.87
CA ASN A 111 1.68 9.33 -9.17
C ASN A 111 2.66 10.34 -8.58
N ARG A 112 3.33 9.99 -7.48
CA ARG A 112 4.32 10.84 -6.82
C ARG A 112 5.76 10.58 -7.28
N GLY A 113 5.94 9.72 -8.27
CA GLY A 113 7.23 9.42 -8.90
C GLY A 113 8.13 8.51 -8.06
N ALA A 114 7.54 7.71 -7.17
CA ALA A 114 8.24 6.78 -6.28
C ALA A 114 8.43 5.39 -6.88
#